data_AF-A0A916UKW3-F1
#
_entry.id   AF-A0A916UKW3-F1
#
_cell.length_a   1.000
_cell.length_b   1.000
_cell.length_c   1.000
_cell.angle_alpha   90.00
_cell.angle_beta   90.00
_cell.angle_gamma   90.00
#
_symmetry.space_group_name_H-M   'P 1'
#
loop_
_entity.id
_entity.type
_entity.pdbx_description
1 polymer ?
#
loop_
_entity_poly.entity_id
_entity_poly.type
_entity_poly.pdbx_seq_one_letter_code
_entity_poly.pdbx_strand_id
1 'polypeptide(L)'
;MDSNNAISQVPHDFPFPLPTPGSIGGVQAKVQLVEYEGVLYSPGTTPLDRFARWDICEDLAQQFKVKCLETKAGKRAHMSESEILQQYYDRLSSTGWTSQPEAKWIMLRVAALLAWPARIEFNEET
;
A
#
# COMPACT_ATOMS: atom_id res chain seq x y z
N MET A 1 -22.94 -9.03 -2.01
CA MET A 1 -21.53 -9.42 -1.98
C MET A 1 -21.19 -9.66 -0.53
N ASP A 2 -20.95 -10.91 -0.15
CA ASP A 2 -20.67 -11.29 1.24
C ASP A 2 -19.33 -10.69 1.68
N SER A 3 -19.34 -9.91 2.77
CA SER A 3 -18.15 -9.24 3.31
C SER A 3 -16.97 -10.20 3.52
N ASN A 4 -17.26 -11.47 3.85
CA ASN A 4 -16.26 -12.51 4.06
C ASN A 4 -15.51 -12.96 2.79
N ASN A 5 -16.12 -12.81 1.60
CA ASN A 5 -15.45 -13.10 0.32
C ASN A 5 -14.60 -11.93 -0.19
N ALA A 6 -14.89 -10.70 0.25
CA ALA A 6 -14.06 -9.54 -0.06
C ALA A 6 -12.74 -9.59 0.70
N ILE A 7 -12.79 -9.86 2.01
CA ILE A 7 -11.60 -9.87 2.89
C ILE A 7 -10.57 -10.92 2.49
N SER A 8 -11.01 -12.08 1.98
CA SER A 8 -10.11 -13.15 1.52
C SER A 8 -9.29 -12.79 0.27
N GLN A 9 -9.62 -11.69 -0.41
CA GLN A 9 -8.87 -11.24 -1.59
C GLN A 9 -7.61 -10.46 -1.23
N VAL A 10 -7.51 -9.94 0.00
CA VAL A 10 -6.33 -9.19 0.43
C VAL A 10 -5.14 -10.14 0.62
N PRO A 11 -4.05 -9.95 -0.12
CA PRO A 11 -2.87 -10.79 0.01
C PRO A 11 -2.27 -10.77 1.42
N HIS A 12 -1.63 -11.86 1.83
CA HIS A 12 -1.00 -11.97 3.16
C HIS A 12 0.19 -11.02 3.33
N ASP A 13 0.84 -10.63 2.23
CA ASP A 13 1.96 -9.70 2.18
C ASP A 13 1.54 -8.22 2.12
N PHE A 14 0.23 -7.93 1.98
CA PHE A 14 -0.26 -6.56 2.05
C PHE A 14 -0.08 -6.00 3.47
N PRO A 15 0.53 -4.82 3.64
CA PRO A 15 0.83 -4.27 4.96
C PRO A 15 -0.42 -4.12 5.83
N PHE A 16 -0.22 -4.29 7.14
CA PHE A 16 -1.26 -3.94 8.10
C PHE A 16 -1.28 -2.42 8.30
N PRO A 17 -2.45 -1.79 8.30
CA PRO A 17 -2.56 -0.38 8.64
C PRO A 17 -1.94 -0.15 10.01
N LEU A 18 -1.04 0.83 10.12
CA LEU A 18 -0.56 1.25 11.44
C LEU A 18 -1.75 1.84 12.21
N PRO A 19 -1.90 1.52 13.51
CA PRO A 19 -2.94 2.12 14.32
C PRO A 19 -2.79 3.64 14.26
N THR A 20 -3.83 4.35 13.82
CA THR A 20 -3.82 5.81 13.90
C THR A 20 -3.88 6.17 15.38
N PRO A 21 -2.91 6.90 15.95
CA PRO A 21 -3.00 7.31 17.35
C PRO A 21 -4.17 8.28 17.50
N GLY A 22 -5.32 7.77 17.94
CA GLY A 22 -6.48 8.57 18.30
C GLY A 22 -6.18 9.34 19.58
N SER A 23 -5.62 10.55 19.46
CA SER A 23 -5.49 11.45 20.60
C SER A 23 -6.81 12.19 20.81
N ILE A 24 -7.68 11.66 21.67
CA ILE A 24 -8.84 12.41 22.16
C ILE A 24 -8.39 13.17 23.41
N GLY A 25 -8.52 14.50 23.40
CA GLY A 25 -8.25 15.34 24.56
C GLY A 25 -9.09 14.91 25.77
N GLY A 26 -8.44 14.40 26.82
CA GLY A 26 -9.06 14.02 28.08
C GLY A 26 -8.05 13.38 29.03
N VAL A 27 -8.23 13.59 30.34
CA VAL A 27 -7.32 13.19 31.44
C VAL A 27 -7.14 11.65 31.58
N GLN A 28 -7.79 10.84 30.74
CA GLN A 28 -7.56 9.39 30.65
C GLN A 28 -7.48 8.94 29.19
N ALA A 29 -6.51 8.09 28.88
CA ALA A 29 -6.37 7.45 27.57
C ALA A 29 -7.58 6.55 27.31
N LYS A 30 -8.58 7.06 26.59
CA LYS A 30 -9.70 6.27 26.08
C LYS A 30 -9.24 5.61 24.79
N VAL A 31 -8.88 4.33 24.87
CA VAL A 31 -8.59 3.52 23.67
C VAL A 31 -9.88 3.41 22.87
N GLN A 32 -9.94 4.01 21.69
CA GLN A 32 -11.03 3.76 20.76
C GLN A 32 -10.84 2.37 20.17
N LEU A 33 -11.86 1.53 20.30
CA LEU A 33 -11.90 0.21 19.69
C LEU A 33 -13.17 0.11 18.84
N VAL A 34 -13.05 -0.52 17.68
CA VAL A 34 -14.13 -0.83 16.75
C VAL A 34 -14.32 -2.35 16.78
N GLU A 35 -15.53 -2.80 17.06
CA GLU A 35 -15.85 -4.23 17.03
C GLU A 35 -16.17 -4.68 15.60
N TYR A 36 -15.53 -5.75 15.14
CA TYR A 36 -15.84 -6.43 13.88
C TYR A 36 -15.85 -7.94 14.13
N GLU A 37 -16.97 -8.60 13.79
CA GLU A 37 -17.20 -10.03 14.02
C GLU A 37 -16.84 -10.53 15.44
N GLY A 38 -17.14 -9.72 16.48
CA GLY A 38 -16.87 -10.07 17.88
C GLY A 38 -15.43 -9.86 18.34
N VAL A 39 -14.56 -9.29 17.49
CA VAL A 39 -13.17 -8.94 17.81
C VAL A 39 -13.01 -7.42 17.82
N LEU A 40 -12.31 -6.90 18.84
CA LEU A 40 -12.03 -5.48 18.98
C LEU A 40 -10.76 -5.09 18.22
N TYR A 41 -10.88 -4.14 17.30
CA TYR A 41 -9.79 -3.58 16.50
C TYR A 41 -9.55 -2.12 16.85
N SER A 42 -8.36 -1.60 16.58
CA SER A 42 -8.17 -0.15 16.53
C SER A 42 -8.92 0.42 15.30
N PRO A 43 -9.43 1.66 15.37
CA PRO A 43 -10.01 2.32 14.21
C PRO A 43 -9.05 2.27 13.01
N GLY A 44 -9.56 1.90 11.83
CA GLY A 44 -8.76 1.78 10.61
C GLY A 44 -7.95 0.48 10.48
N THR A 45 -8.04 -0.45 11.44
CA THR A 45 -7.37 -1.75 11.38
C THR A 45 -8.33 -2.94 11.22
N THR A 46 -9.62 -2.68 10.97
CA THR A 46 -10.58 -3.75 10.73
C THR A 46 -10.26 -4.48 9.42
N PRO A 47 -10.67 -5.76 9.27
CA PRO A 47 -10.50 -6.48 8.02
C PRO A 47 -11.12 -5.77 6.80
N LEU A 48 -12.25 -5.08 6.99
CA LEU A 48 -12.88 -4.27 5.95
C LEU A 48 -12.05 -3.02 5.59
N ASP A 49 -11.50 -2.33 6.59
CA ASP A 49 -10.61 -1.17 6.36
C ASP A 49 -9.36 -1.61 5.59
N ARG A 50 -8.79 -2.76 5.96
CA ARG A 50 -7.64 -3.36 5.26
C ARG A 50 -7.99 -3.71 3.81
N PHE A 51 -9.18 -4.26 3.56
CA PHE A 51 -9.65 -4.54 2.19
C PHE A 51 -9.81 -3.25 1.37
N ALA A 52 -10.50 -2.24 1.92
CA ALA A 52 -10.68 -0.97 1.23
C ALA A 52 -9.33 -0.30 0.90
N ARG A 53 -8.36 -0.38 1.83
CA ARG A 53 -7.02 0.16 1.59
C ARG A 53 -6.25 -0.63 0.54
N TRP A 54 -6.37 -1.96 0.56
CA TRP A 54 -5.80 -2.83 -0.47
C TRP A 54 -6.38 -2.55 -1.85
N ASP A 55 -7.69 -2.40 -1.99
CA ASP A 55 -8.37 -2.12 -3.26
C ASP A 55 -7.84 -0.84 -3.91
N ILE A 56 -7.68 0.23 -3.11
CA ILE A 56 -7.05 1.48 -3.55
C ILE A 56 -5.59 1.25 -3.99
N CYS A 57 -4.80 0.49 -3.21
CA CYS A 57 -3.41 0.21 -3.55
C CYS A 57 -3.26 -0.67 -4.82
N GLU A 58 -4.18 -1.60 -5.05
CA GLU A 58 -4.21 -2.44 -6.24
C GLU A 58 -4.55 -1.61 -7.48
N ASP A 59 -5.54 -0.71 -7.41
CA ASP A 59 -5.85 0.20 -8.51
C ASP A 59 -4.64 1.08 -8.87
N LEU A 60 -3.93 1.60 -7.87
CA LEU A 60 -2.69 2.34 -8.09
C LEU A 60 -1.61 1.49 -8.75
N ALA A 61 -1.44 0.25 -8.32
CA ALA A 61 -0.49 -0.65 -8.97
C ALA A 61 -0.84 -0.83 -10.46
N GLN A 62 -2.12 -0.95 -10.82
CA GLN A 62 -2.55 -1.00 -12.22
C GLN A 62 -2.25 0.29 -12.99
N GLN A 63 -2.46 1.45 -12.37
CA GLN A 63 -2.12 2.75 -12.99
C GLN A 63 -0.60 2.90 -13.19
N PHE A 64 0.20 2.59 -12.17
CA PHE A 64 1.65 2.67 -12.25
C PHE A 64 2.25 1.68 -13.24
N LYS A 65 1.66 0.49 -13.40
CA LYS A 65 2.03 -0.46 -14.45
C LYS A 65 2.01 0.20 -15.83
N VAL A 66 0.93 0.91 -16.17
CA VAL A 66 0.81 1.63 -17.45
C VAL A 66 1.88 2.71 -17.54
N LYS A 67 2.08 3.50 -16.48
CA LYS A 67 3.10 4.57 -16.45
C LYS A 67 4.53 4.05 -16.58
N CYS A 68 4.85 2.91 -16.01
CA CYS A 68 6.14 2.26 -16.14
C CYS A 68 6.40 1.82 -17.58
N LEU A 69 5.41 1.20 -18.23
CA LEU A 69 5.50 0.82 -19.64
C LEU A 69 5.65 2.04 -20.57
N GLU A 70 4.86 3.09 -20.37
CA GLU A 70 4.98 4.36 -21.11
C GLU A 70 6.39 4.95 -20.95
N THR A 71 6.93 4.89 -19.73
CA THR A 71 8.27 5.40 -19.42
C THR A 71 9.36 4.59 -20.13
N LYS A 72 9.23 3.26 -20.13
CA LYS A 72 10.18 2.34 -20.77
C LYS A 72 10.11 2.41 -22.30
N ALA A 73 8.93 2.65 -22.88
CA ALA A 73 8.77 2.80 -24.32
C ALA A 73 9.15 4.20 -24.84
N GLY A 74 9.17 5.20 -23.96
CA GLY A 74 9.39 6.60 -24.32
C GLY A 74 10.81 7.10 -24.07
N LYS A 75 10.91 8.32 -23.53
CA LYS A 75 12.16 9.09 -23.35
C LYS A 75 13.19 8.41 -22.42
N ARG A 76 12.78 7.41 -21.65
CA ARG A 76 13.62 6.72 -20.65
C ARG A 76 13.83 5.25 -20.99
N ALA A 77 13.75 4.87 -22.26
CA ALA A 77 14.02 3.51 -22.71
C ALA A 77 15.40 2.97 -22.28
N HIS A 78 16.38 3.86 -22.12
CA HIS A 78 17.73 3.56 -21.65
C HIS A 78 17.81 3.19 -20.17
N MET A 79 16.82 3.55 -19.34
CA MET A 79 16.80 3.17 -17.92
C MET A 79 16.41 1.71 -17.76
N SER A 80 17.01 1.03 -16.79
CA SER A 80 16.59 -0.30 -16.38
C SER A 80 15.21 -0.28 -15.75
N GLU A 81 14.55 -1.44 -15.75
CA GLU A 81 13.22 -1.64 -15.16
C GLU A 81 13.23 -1.31 -13.66
N SER A 82 14.29 -1.72 -12.97
CA SER A 82 14.55 -1.42 -11.57
C SER A 82 14.68 0.09 -11.29
N GLU A 83 15.39 0.85 -12.14
CA GLU A 83 15.50 2.30 -11.98
C GLU A 83 14.17 3.02 -12.22
N ILE A 84 13.34 2.53 -13.14
CA ILE A 84 11.99 3.07 -13.37
C ILE A 84 11.11 2.83 -12.13
N LEU A 85 11.13 1.62 -11.58
CA LEU A 85 10.39 1.29 -10.37
C LEU A 85 10.87 2.12 -9.17
N GLN A 86 12.18 2.28 -8.99
CA GLN A 86 12.76 3.11 -7.93
C GLN A 86 12.28 4.56 -8.03
N GLN A 87 12.32 5.14 -9.24
CA GLN A 87 11.86 6.51 -9.44
C GLN A 87 10.39 6.70 -9.05
N TYR A 88 9.53 5.71 -9.34
CA TYR A 88 8.12 5.78 -8.95
C TYR A 88 7.91 5.52 -7.47
N TYR A 89 8.72 4.66 -6.84
CA TYR A 89 8.75 4.49 -5.39
C TYR A 89 9.07 5.82 -4.67
N ASP A 90 10.14 6.51 -5.08
CA ASP A 90 10.55 7.77 -4.46
C ASP A 90 9.48 8.87 -4.64
N ARG A 91 8.87 8.91 -5.83
CA ARG A 91 7.77 9.85 -6.14
C ARG A 91 6.55 9.57 -5.31
N LEU A 92 6.13 8.32 -5.22
CA LEU A 92 4.97 7.92 -4.42
C LEU A 92 5.21 8.23 -2.94
N SER A 93 6.40 7.89 -2.42
CA SER A 93 6.79 8.14 -1.04
C SER A 93 6.82 9.63 -0.69
N SER A 94 7.28 10.49 -1.62
CA SER A 94 7.31 11.95 -1.41
C SER A 94 5.94 12.62 -1.49
N THR A 95 4.90 11.97 -2.00
CA THR A 95 3.54 12.53 -2.01
C THR A 95 2.86 12.50 -0.63
N GLY A 96 3.32 11.62 0.28
CA GLY A 96 2.67 11.38 1.57
C GLY A 96 1.30 10.71 1.49
N TRP A 97 0.87 10.24 0.31
CA TRP A 97 -0.46 9.66 0.11
C TRP A 97 -0.57 8.18 0.52
N THR A 98 0.57 7.51 0.59
CA THR A 98 0.71 6.13 1.08
C THR A 98 1.78 6.08 2.16
N SER A 99 1.62 5.20 3.14
CA SER A 99 2.70 4.87 4.07
C SER A 99 3.87 4.17 3.32
N GLN A 100 5.07 4.16 3.91
CA GLN A 100 6.22 3.49 3.29
C GLN A 100 5.96 2.00 3.00
N PRO A 101 5.34 1.20 3.91
CA PRO A 101 5.01 -0.19 3.62
C PRO A 101 4.03 -0.35 2.45
N GLU A 102 3.06 0.56 2.31
CA GLU A 102 2.12 0.56 1.19
C GLU A 102 2.81 0.94 -0.12
N ALA A 103 3.64 1.98 -0.14
CA ALA A 103 4.41 2.37 -1.32
C ALA A 103 5.32 1.23 -1.79
N LYS A 104 5.97 0.55 -0.86
CA LYS A 104 6.77 -0.66 -1.10
C LYS A 104 5.93 -1.76 -1.73
N TRP A 105 4.78 -2.08 -1.11
CA TRP A 105 3.89 -3.12 -1.62
C TRP A 105 3.39 -2.81 -3.04
N ILE A 106 2.96 -1.56 -3.31
CA ILE A 106 2.49 -1.15 -4.63
C ILE A 106 3.59 -1.36 -5.68
N MET A 107 4.84 -0.98 -5.40
CA MET A 107 5.92 -1.12 -6.38
C MET A 107 6.34 -2.58 -6.61
N LEU A 108 6.32 -3.41 -5.56
CA LEU A 108 6.50 -4.87 -5.70
C LEU A 108 5.38 -5.49 -6.53
N ARG A 109 4.14 -5.03 -6.33
CA ARG A 109 2.98 -5.46 -7.10
C ARG A 109 3.11 -5.07 -8.57
N VAL A 110 3.54 -3.85 -8.88
CA VAL A 110 3.82 -3.40 -10.25
C VAL A 110 4.91 -4.26 -10.89
N ALA A 111 6.00 -4.54 -10.17
CA ALA A 111 7.07 -5.41 -10.67
C ALA A 111 6.53 -6.81 -11.02
N ALA A 112 5.70 -7.39 -10.17
CA ALA A 112 5.05 -8.69 -10.43
C ALA A 112 4.12 -8.64 -11.65
N LEU A 113 3.30 -7.60 -11.78
CA LEU A 113 2.37 -7.41 -12.92
C LEU A 113 3.10 -7.25 -14.27
N LEU A 114 4.31 -6.72 -14.24
CA LEU A 114 5.16 -6.50 -15.42
C LEU A 114 6.19 -7.62 -15.64
N ALA A 115 6.27 -8.60 -14.73
CA ALA A 115 7.34 -9.59 -14.67
C ALA A 115 8.75 -8.97 -14.66
N TRP A 116 8.90 -7.82 -13.99
CA TRP A 116 10.16 -7.09 -13.85
C TRP A 116 10.93 -7.51 -12.60
N PRO A 117 12.27 -7.35 -12.58
CA PRO A 117 13.06 -7.59 -11.40
C PRO A 117 12.74 -6.56 -10.30
N ALA A 118 12.24 -7.05 -9.16
CA ALA A 118 11.90 -6.26 -7.97
C ALA A 118 13.13 -5.80 -7.15
N ARG A 119 14.16 -5.28 -7.84
CA ARG A 119 15.35 -4.69 -7.20
C ARG A 119 15.09 -3.21 -6.95
N ILE A 120 14.42 -2.93 -5.84
CA ILE A 120 14.09 -1.58 -5.39
C ILE A 120 14.74 -1.39 -4.02
N GLU A 121 15.42 -0.27 -3.84
CA GLU A 121 15.96 0.15 -2.57
C GLU A 121 14.87 0.88 -1.79
N PHE A 122 14.46 0.28 -0.68
CA PHE A 122 13.48 0.85 0.23
C PHE A 122 14.20 1.52 1.38
N ASN A 123 13.92 2.80 1.62
CA ASN A 123 14.37 3.47 2.82
C ASN A 123 13.57 2.91 4.00
N GLU A 124 14.23 2.19 4.91
CA GLU A 124 13.64 1.74 6.16
C GLU A 124 13.90 2.81 7.22
N GLU A 125 13.09 3.87 7.26
CA GLU A 125 13.10 4.76 8.43
C GLU A 125 12.33 4.08 9.56
N THR A 126 13.10 3.52 10.50
CA THR A 126 12.70 2.94 11.80
C THR A 126 11.89 3.88 12.66
#